data_AF-A0A3C1P628-F1
#
_entry.id   AF-A0A3C1P628-F1
#
_cell.length_a   1.000
_cell.length_b   1.000
_cell.length_c   1.000
_cell.angle_alpha   90.00
_cell.angle_beta   90.00
_cell.angle_gamma   90.00
#
_symmetry.space_group_name_H-M   'P 1'
#
loop_
_entity.id
_entity.type
_entity.pdbx_description
1 polymer ?
#
loop_
_entity_poly.entity_id
_entity_poly.type
_entity_poly.pdbx_seq_one_letter_code
_entity_poly.pdbx_strand_id
1 'polypeptide(L)'
;MAFNVGDTVVYPHHGAAVIESVEIRTIKGEDREYLVLRVAQGDLTVRVPADNVDLVGVRDVVNAEGLDKVFTVLRQPYTEEPTNWSRRYKANLEK
;
A
#
# COMPACT_ATOMS: atom_id res chain seq x y z
N MET A 1 -5.11 -1.15 -13.11
CA MET A 1 -5.89 -2.23 -12.45
C MET A 1 -7.27 -1.67 -12.14
N ALA A 2 -8.34 -2.48 -12.25
CA ALA A 2 -9.68 -2.03 -11.87
C ALA A 2 -9.91 -2.40 -10.41
N PHE A 3 -10.01 -1.39 -9.54
CA PHE A 3 -10.31 -1.55 -8.13
C PHE A 3 -11.83 -1.66 -7.94
N ASN A 4 -12.29 -2.69 -7.23
CA ASN A 4 -13.71 -2.87 -6.96
C ASN A 4 -14.06 -2.51 -5.52
N VAL A 5 -15.32 -2.16 -5.28
CA VAL A 5 -15.85 -1.97 -3.94
C VAL A 5 -15.79 -3.29 -3.18
N GLY A 6 -15.19 -3.26 -1.98
CA GLY A 6 -14.96 -4.43 -1.14
C GLY A 6 -13.55 -5.02 -1.25
N ASP A 7 -12.74 -4.60 -2.24
CA ASP A 7 -11.37 -5.07 -2.35
C ASP A 7 -10.51 -4.56 -1.19
N THR A 8 -9.66 -5.44 -0.67
CA THR A 8 -8.66 -5.08 0.35
C THR A 8 -7.37 -4.70 -0.35
N VAL A 9 -6.90 -3.49 -0.08
CA VAL A 9 -5.68 -2.91 -0.65
C VAL A 9 -4.74 -2.49 0.46
N VAL A 10 -3.48 -2.23 0.13
CA VAL A 10 -2.47 -1.72 1.07
C VAL A 10 -2.15 -0.28 0.70
N TYR A 11 -2.44 0.65 1.61
CA TYR A 11 -2.07 2.05 1.51
C TYR A 11 -0.71 2.29 2.21
N PRO A 12 0.28 2.90 1.53
CA PRO A 12 1.59 3.17 2.13
C PRO A 12 1.50 3.91 3.47
N HIS A 13 2.36 3.53 4.41
CA HIS A 13 2.42 4.02 5.80
C HIS A 13 1.21 3.73 6.70
N HIS A 14 0.02 3.44 6.17
CA HIS A 14 -1.20 3.23 6.96
C HIS A 14 -1.68 1.76 6.96
N GLY A 15 -1.11 0.93 6.10
CA GLY A 15 -1.36 -0.51 6.08
C GLY A 15 -2.58 -0.90 5.25
N ALA A 16 -3.25 -1.98 5.64
CA ALA A 16 -4.40 -2.51 4.91
C ALA A 16 -5.61 -1.56 5.02
N ALA A 17 -6.27 -1.33 3.89
CA ALA A 17 -7.48 -0.54 3.74
C ALA A 17 -8.48 -1.29 2.85
N VAL A 18 -9.77 -1.02 3.04
CA VAL A 18 -10.84 -1.57 2.20
C VAL A 18 -11.45 -0.45 1.38
N ILE A 19 -11.73 -0.72 0.10
CA ILE A 19 -12.46 0.22 -0.76
C ILE A 19 -13.95 0.15 -0.38
N GLU A 20 -14.45 1.19 0.29
CA GLU A 20 -15.87 1.24 0.71
C GLU A 20 -16.80 1.67 -0.43
N SER A 21 -16.35 2.60 -1.27
CA SER A 21 -17.14 3.11 -2.39
C SER A 21 -16.26 3.85 -3.40
N VAL A 22 -16.86 4.11 -4.57
CA VAL A 22 -16.31 5.00 -5.59
C VAL A 22 -17.25 6.19 -5.74
N GLU A 23 -16.73 7.39 -5.53
CA GLU A 23 -17.48 8.64 -5.57
C GLU A 23 -17.03 9.49 -6.75
N ILE A 24 -17.97 10.04 -7.51
CA ILE A 24 -17.68 11.07 -8.51
C ILE A 24 -17.84 12.43 -7.84
N ARG A 25 -16.79 13.27 -7.91
CA ARG A 25 -16.82 14.63 -7.40
C ARG A 25 -16.39 15.62 -8.46
N THR A 26 -17.19 16.67 -8.62
CA THR A 26 -16.84 17.82 -9.45
C THR A 26 -15.90 18.74 -8.66
N ILE A 27 -14.65 18.88 -9.10
CA ILE A 27 -13.69 19.84 -8.53
C ILE A 27 -13.26 20.78 -9.64
N LYS A 28 -13.42 22.10 -9.44
CA LYS A 28 -13.10 23.14 -10.43
C LYS A 28 -13.82 22.96 -11.79
N GLY A 29 -15.01 22.35 -11.79
CA GLY A 29 -15.80 22.11 -13.00
C GLY A 29 -15.44 20.84 -13.78
N GLU A 30 -14.49 20.05 -13.27
CA GLU A 30 -14.15 18.73 -13.83
C GLU A 30 -14.66 17.63 -12.90
N ASP A 31 -15.41 16.68 -13.46
CA ASP A 31 -15.83 15.48 -12.74
C ASP A 31 -14.65 14.52 -12.66
N ARG A 32 -14.30 14.13 -11.43
CA ARG A 32 -13.23 13.16 -11.17
C ARG A 32 -13.74 12.05 -10.26
N GLU A 33 -13.24 10.86 -10.53
CA GLU A 33 -13.56 9.66 -9.76
C GLU A 33 -12.61 9.52 -8.57
N TYR A 34 -13.15 9.24 -7.40
CA TYR A 34 -12.43 9.08 -6.14
C TYR A 34 -12.74 7.73 -5.51
N LEU A 35 -11.70 6.98 -5.18
CA LEU A 35 -11.80 5.78 -4.35
C LEU A 35 -11.84 6.19 -2.88
N VAL A 36 -12.84 5.70 -2.14
CA VAL A 36 -12.95 5.86 -0.69
C VAL A 36 -12.32 4.65 -0.01
N LEU A 37 -11.14 4.85 0.56
CA LEU A 37 -10.38 3.84 1.28
C LEU A 37 -10.59 4.00 2.78
N ARG A 38 -11.06 2.95 3.45
CA ARG A 38 -11.12 2.89 4.90
C ARG A 38 -9.97 2.04 5.44
N VAL A 39 -9.08 2.67 6.18
CA VAL A 39 -7.94 1.99 6.80
C VAL A 39 -8.45 1.09 7.93
N ALA A 40 -7.94 -0.14 8.01
CA ALA A 40 -8.37 -1.10 9.05
C ALA A 40 -7.88 -0.69 10.45
N GLN A 41 -6.73 -0.01 10.51
CA GLN A 41 -6.09 0.42 11.74
C GLN A 41 -6.43 1.90 12.03
N GLY A 42 -7.53 2.12 12.75
CA GLY A 42 -8.04 3.43 13.14
C GLY A 42 -9.28 3.87 12.35
N ASP A 43 -9.87 5.01 12.72
CA ASP A 43 -11.05 5.59 12.06
C ASP A 43 -10.65 6.59 10.95
N LEU A 44 -9.69 6.21 10.10
CA LEU A 44 -9.20 7.05 9.00
C LEU A 44 -9.85 6.65 7.67
N THR A 45 -10.48 7.61 7.01
CA THR A 45 -11.01 7.48 5.65
C THR A 45 -10.21 8.37 4.70
N VAL A 46 -9.57 7.74 3.71
CA VAL A 46 -8.74 8.40 2.70
C VAL A 46 -9.49 8.39 1.37
N ARG A 47 -9.56 9.54 0.70
CA ARG A 47 -10.13 9.66 -0.64
C ARG A 47 -9.03 9.90 -1.64
N VAL A 48 -8.84 8.96 -2.57
CA VAL A 48 -7.77 9.02 -3.57
C VAL A 48 -8.39 9.15 -4.96
N PRO A 49 -7.97 10.13 -5.79
CA PRO A 49 -8.40 10.20 -7.18
C PRO A 49 -8.00 8.92 -7.92
N ALA A 50 -8.90 8.33 -8.69
CA ALA A 50 -8.66 7.08 -9.44
C ALA A 50 -7.43 7.18 -10.36
N ASP A 51 -7.18 8.35 -10.95
CA ASP A 51 -6.03 8.62 -11.83
C ASP A 51 -4.67 8.54 -11.11
N ASN A 52 -4.66 8.76 -9.79
CA ASN A 52 -3.43 8.88 -9.00
C ASN A 52 -3.15 7.67 -8.12
N VAL A 53 -3.97 6.62 -8.18
CA VAL A 53 -3.87 5.47 -7.27
C VAL A 53 -2.51 4.77 -7.39
N ASP A 54 -2.03 4.60 -8.62
CA ASP A 54 -0.71 4.02 -8.90
C ASP A 54 0.44 4.94 -8.42
N LEU A 55 0.26 6.27 -8.53
CA LEU A 55 1.25 7.27 -8.13
C LEU A 55 1.38 7.41 -6.61
N VAL A 56 0.28 7.22 -5.89
CA VAL A 56 0.25 7.22 -4.42
C VAL A 56 0.73 5.88 -3.85
N GLY A 57 0.86 4.85 -4.69
CA GLY A 57 1.44 3.56 -4.33
C GLY A 57 0.48 2.63 -3.60
N VAL A 58 -0.83 2.75 -3.85
CA VAL A 58 -1.81 1.77 -3.37
C VAL A 58 -1.54 0.43 -4.07
N ARG A 59 -1.41 -0.64 -3.29
CA ARG A 59 -1.06 -1.97 -3.81
C ARG A 59 -2.15 -2.97 -3.50
N ASP A 60 -2.26 -3.98 -4.36
CA ASP A 60 -3.09 -5.14 -4.07
C ASP A 60 -2.46 -5.99 -2.94
N VAL A 61 -3.28 -6.81 -2.29
CA VAL A 61 -2.80 -7.76 -1.29
C VAL A 61 -1.91 -8.82 -1.93
N VAL A 62 -0.89 -9.22 -1.18
CA VAL A 62 0.05 -10.26 -1.63
C VAL A 62 -0.67 -11.61 -1.64
N ASN A 63 -0.54 -12.35 -2.74
CA ASN A 63 -1.10 -13.70 -2.89
C ASN A 63 -0.25 -14.77 -2.16
N ALA A 64 -0.71 -16.02 -2.18
CA ALA A 64 0.00 -17.13 -1.53
C ALA A 64 1.44 -17.33 -2.05
N GLU A 65 1.69 -17.09 -3.34
CA GLU A 65 3.03 -17.17 -3.94
C GLU A 65 3.95 -16.07 -3.40
N GLY A 66 3.44 -14.84 -3.29
CA GLY A 66 4.18 -13.75 -2.68
C GLY A 66 4.45 -13.97 -1.19
N LEU A 67 3.53 -14.63 -0.48
CA LEU A 67 3.75 -15.06 0.90
C LEU A 67 4.89 -16.08 1.00
N ASP A 68 4.95 -17.07 0.11
CA ASP A 68 6.04 -18.05 0.07
C ASP A 68 7.39 -17.40 -0.23
N LYS A 69 7.41 -16.42 -1.15
CA LYS A 69 8.59 -15.60 -1.42
C LYS A 69 9.05 -14.83 -0.17
N VAL A 70 8.12 -14.25 0.59
CA VAL A 70 8.44 -13.57 1.86
C VAL A 70 9.01 -14.56 2.87
N PHE A 71 8.42 -15.74 3.04
CA PHE A 71 8.96 -16.77 3.91
C PHE A 71 10.35 -17.24 3.49
N THR A 72 10.58 -17.37 2.19
CA THR A 72 11.89 -17.73 1.64
C THR A 72 12.94 -16.71 2.06
N VAL A 73 12.66 -15.41 1.92
CA VAL A 73 13.57 -14.34 2.35
C VAL A 73 13.78 -14.34 3.86
N LEU A 74 12.71 -14.46 4.65
CA LEU A 74 12.80 -14.44 6.12
C LEU A 74 13.52 -15.66 6.72
N ARG A 75 13.50 -16.81 6.03
CA ARG A 75 14.16 -18.05 6.46
C ARG A 75 15.59 -18.19 5.94
N GLN A 76 16.11 -17.21 5.19
CA GLN A 76 17.49 -17.28 4.70
C GLN A 76 18.48 -17.29 5.88
N PRO A 77 19.39 -18.28 5.94
CA PRO A 77 20.31 -18.43 7.07
C PRO A 77 21.45 -17.39 7.06
N TYR A 78 21.67 -16.74 5.91
CA TYR A 78 22.69 -15.72 5.74
C TYR A 78 22.13 -14.58 4.91
N THR A 79 22.36 -13.35 5.37
CA THR A 79 22.11 -12.12 4.64
C THR A 79 23.36 -11.25 4.70
N GLU A 80 23.70 -10.58 3.61
CA GLU A 80 24.76 -9.57 3.63
C GLU A 80 24.23 -8.32 4.33
N GLU A 81 24.84 -7.97 5.46
CA GLU A 81 24.56 -6.75 6.19
C GLU A 81 25.86 -5.98 6.48
N PRO A 82 25.83 -4.63 6.45
CA PRO A 82 26.98 -3.85 6.86
C PRO A 82 27.35 -4.14 8.31
N THR A 83 28.63 -4.45 8.56
CA THR A 83 29.15 -4.68 9.91
C THR A 83 29.01 -3.44 10.79
N ASN A 84 29.22 -2.25 10.21
CA ASN A 84 29.06 -0.97 10.90
C ASN A 84 27.57 -0.67 11.18
N TRP A 85 27.23 -0.51 12.47
CA TRP A 85 25.88 -0.23 12.95
C TRP A 85 25.21 0.96 12.26
N SER A 86 25.92 2.09 12.10
CA SER A 86 25.31 3.29 11.53
C SER A 86 24.91 3.10 10.07
N ARG A 87 25.72 2.35 9.30
CA ARG A 87 25.41 1.98 7.92
C ARG A 87 24.27 0.96 7.85
N ARG A 88 24.22 -0.01 8.77
CA ARG A 88 23.12 -0.98 8.86
C ARG A 88 21.79 -0.31 9.20
N TYR A 89 21.77 0.58 10.18
CA TYR A 89 20.58 1.34 10.55
C TYR A 89 20.06 2.16 9.37
N LYS A 90 20.95 2.90 8.69
CA LYS A 90 20.57 3.68 7.50
C LYS A 90 20.02 2.79 6.37
N ALA A 91 20.69 1.67 6.08
CA ALA A 91 20.25 0.73 5.04
C ALA A 91 18.88 0.09 5.35
N ASN A 92 18.58 -0.18 6.62
CA ASN A 92 17.27 -0.71 7.03
C ASN A 92 16.16 0.34 7.04
N LEU A 93 16.51 1.63 7.13
CA LEU A 93 15.54 2.74 7.12
C LEU A 93 15.20 3.19 5.69
N GLU A 94 16.14 3.02 4.75
CA GLU A 94 15.94 3.33 3.32
C GLU A 94 15.25 2.20 2.54
N LYS A 95 15.18 0.99 3.12
CA LYS A 95 14.45 -0.17 2.59
C LYS A 95 12.95 -0.08 2.85
#